data_AF-A0A2E0UGB5-F1
#
_entry.id   AF-A0A2E0UGB5-F1
#
_cell.length_a   1.000
_cell.length_b   1.000
_cell.length_c   1.000
_cell.angle_alpha   90.00
_cell.angle_beta   90.00
_cell.angle_gamma   90.00
#
_symmetry.space_group_name_H-M   'P 1'
#
loop_
_entity.id
_entity.type
_entity.pdbx_description
1 polymer ?
#
loop_
_entity_poly.entity_id
_entity_poly.type
_entity_poly.pdbx_seq_one_letter_code
_entity_poly.pdbx_strand_id
1 'polypeptide(L)'
;MPIYQSEKDFLRAFNRYNSISSDKYSWHTSVSENDQDCAFGYTIPAGELYFKKYLDTDGEQAIRVSRDCMERMVYLTVDSDIDARETSEQLYIMRHPKKTKLEQKSLR
;
A
#
# COMPACT_ATOMS: atom_id res chain seq x y z
N MET A 1 13.68 -2.69 2.92
CA MET A 1 12.83 -3.79 3.43
C MET A 1 11.60 -3.86 2.56
N PRO A 2 11.19 -5.06 2.10
CA PRO A 2 9.96 -5.23 1.35
C PRO A 2 8.76 -4.94 2.27
N ILE A 3 7.77 -4.20 1.76
CA ILE A 3 6.58 -3.80 2.52
C ILE A 3 5.62 -4.97 2.66
N TYR A 4 5.48 -5.75 1.58
CA TYR A 4 4.69 -6.98 1.57
C TYR A 4 5.62 -8.18 1.73
N GLN A 5 5.22 -9.13 2.57
CA GLN A 5 5.99 -10.36 2.82
C GLN A 5 5.81 -11.42 1.72
N SER A 6 4.78 -11.27 0.89
CA SER A 6 4.52 -12.15 -0.26
C SER A 6 3.93 -11.39 -1.44
N GLU A 7 4.19 -11.89 -2.65
CA GLU A 7 3.57 -11.40 -3.90
C GLU A 7 2.04 -11.42 -3.81
N LYS A 8 1.48 -12.46 -3.20
CA LYS A 8 0.05 -12.64 -3.06
C LYS A 8 -0.58 -11.55 -2.21
N ASP A 9 0.10 -11.14 -1.13
CA ASP A 9 -0.39 -10.07 -0.26
C ASP A 9 -0.36 -8.72 -0.97
N PHE A 10 0.75 -8.44 -1.68
CA PHE A 10 0.86 -7.26 -2.52
C PHE A 10 -0.25 -7.22 -3.58
N LEU A 11 -0.44 -8.28 -4.36
CA LEU A 11 -1.46 -8.31 -5.42
C LEU A 11 -2.88 -8.13 -4.86
N ARG A 12 -3.16 -8.68 -3.67
CA ARG A 12 -4.44 -8.46 -3.00
C ARG A 12 -4.65 -6.99 -2.63
N ALA A 13 -3.64 -6.36 -2.03
CA ALA A 13 -3.69 -4.95 -1.66
C ALA A 13 -3.74 -4.04 -2.89
N PHE A 14 -2.97 -4.36 -3.93
CA PHE A 14 -2.95 -3.67 -5.21
C PHE A 14 -4.32 -3.74 -5.91
N ASN A 15 -4.99 -4.89 -5.91
CA ASN A 15 -6.34 -5.00 -6.46
C ASN A 15 -7.37 -4.14 -5.69
N ARG A 16 -7.23 -4.02 -4.36
CA ARG A 16 -8.05 -3.10 -3.56
C ARG A 16 -7.75 -1.65 -3.92
N TYR A 17 -6.48 -1.30 -4.02
CA TYR A 17 -6.03 0.04 -4.45
C TYR A 17 -6.65 0.40 -5.82
N ASN A 18 -6.59 -0.52 -6.78
CA ASN A 18 -7.22 -0.36 -8.09
C ASN A 18 -8.74 -0.29 -8.04
N SER A 19 -9.40 -1.00 -7.12
CA SER A 19 -10.86 -0.94 -6.95
C SER A 19 -11.33 0.40 -6.37
N ILE A 20 -10.46 1.06 -5.59
CA ILE A 20 -10.72 2.40 -5.03
C ILE A 20 -10.52 3.47 -6.11
N SER A 21 -9.59 3.25 -7.05
CA SER A 21 -9.49 4.09 -8.24
C SER A 21 -10.61 3.77 -9.23
N SER A 22 -11.34 4.77 -9.73
CA SER A 22 -12.25 4.56 -10.86
C SER A 22 -11.52 3.88 -12.04
N ASP A 23 -12.23 3.12 -12.88
CA ASP A 23 -11.66 2.41 -14.05
C ASP A 23 -10.76 3.28 -14.92
N LYS A 24 -11.12 4.56 -15.10
CA LYS A 24 -10.35 5.58 -15.84
C LYS A 24 -8.95 5.84 -15.26
N TYR A 25 -8.74 5.47 -14.00
CA TYR A 25 -7.58 5.77 -13.19
C TYR A 25 -6.88 4.51 -12.66
N SER A 26 -7.22 3.35 -13.22
CA SER A 26 -6.65 2.06 -12.85
C SER A 26 -5.18 1.95 -13.26
N TRP A 27 -4.42 1.22 -12.45
CA TRP A 27 -3.03 0.90 -12.72
C TRP A 27 -2.89 -0.44 -13.43
N HIS A 28 -2.01 -0.50 -14.42
CA HIS A 28 -1.71 -1.68 -15.20
C HIS A 28 -0.24 -2.08 -15.04
N THR A 29 0.04 -3.38 -15.06
CA THR A 29 1.39 -3.93 -15.05
C THR A 29 1.96 -4.03 -16.45
N SER A 30 3.25 -3.74 -16.61
CA SER A 30 3.99 -3.91 -17.86
C SER A 30 5.46 -4.23 -17.57
N VAL A 31 6.21 -4.65 -18.58
CA VAL A 31 7.64 -4.93 -18.48
C VAL A 31 8.38 -3.88 -19.29
N SER A 32 9.44 -3.32 -18.72
CA SER A 32 10.19 -2.24 -19.34
C SER A 32 11.04 -2.79 -20.50
N GLU A 33 10.83 -2.30 -21.71
CA GLU A 33 11.65 -2.71 -22.86
C GLU A 33 13.01 -1.99 -22.90
N ASN A 34 13.05 -0.79 -22.34
CA ASN A 34 14.23 0.06 -22.18
C ASN A 34 14.25 0.63 -20.76
N ASP A 35 15.29 1.35 -20.38
CA ASP A 35 15.27 2.12 -19.15
C ASP A 35 14.17 3.19 -19.24
N GLN A 36 13.34 3.29 -18.19
CA GLN A 36 12.23 4.24 -18.10
C GLN A 36 12.35 5.08 -16.84
N ASP A 37 11.81 6.29 -16.88
CA ASP A 37 11.73 7.13 -15.69
C ASP A 37 10.48 6.80 -14.87
N CYS A 38 10.70 6.47 -13.61
CA CYS A 38 9.67 6.43 -12.59
C CYS A 38 9.25 7.87 -12.27
N ALA A 39 7.96 8.09 -12.06
CA ALA A 39 7.39 9.39 -11.72
C ALA A 39 7.95 10.01 -10.42
N PHE A 40 8.62 9.21 -9.60
CA PHE A 40 9.31 9.66 -8.37
C PHE A 40 10.81 9.93 -8.58
N GLY A 41 11.30 9.99 -9.82
CA GLY A 41 12.69 10.33 -10.15
C GLY A 41 13.68 9.16 -10.07
N TYR A 42 13.19 7.92 -9.98
CA TYR A 42 14.02 6.71 -10.04
C TYR A 42 14.07 6.16 -11.47
N THR A 43 15.11 5.40 -11.80
CA THR A 43 15.18 4.65 -13.06
C THR A 43 14.55 3.28 -12.89
N ILE A 44 13.72 2.87 -13.85
CA ILE A 44 13.16 1.53 -14.01
C ILE A 44 14.02 0.85 -15.08
N PRO A 45 14.86 -0.14 -14.73
CA PRO A 45 15.71 -0.81 -15.69
C PRO A 45 14.92 -1.57 -16.76
N ALA A 46 15.51 -1.73 -17.94
CA ALA A 46 15.02 -2.68 -18.94
C ALA A 46 14.89 -4.11 -18.36
N GLY A 47 13.82 -4.81 -18.70
CA GLY A 47 13.48 -6.15 -18.21
C GLY A 47 12.72 -6.17 -16.88
N GLU A 48 12.61 -5.04 -16.17
CA GLU A 48 11.91 -4.96 -14.88
C GLU A 48 10.41 -4.73 -15.04
N LEU A 49 9.64 -5.23 -14.08
CA LEU A 49 8.21 -4.97 -13.98
C LEU A 49 7.96 -3.55 -13.48
N TYR A 50 7.06 -2.83 -14.14
CA TYR A 50 6.58 -1.54 -13.70
C TYR A 50 5.06 -1.43 -13.80
N PHE A 51 4.55 -0.38 -13.16
CA PHE A 51 3.13 -0.07 -13.12
C PHE A 51 2.91 1.23 -13.86
N LYS A 52 1.89 1.27 -14.71
CA LYS A 52 1.52 2.46 -15.46
C LYS A 52 0.06 2.80 -15.33
N LYS A 53 -0.22 4.09 -15.43
CA LYS A 53 -1.56 4.65 -15.41
C LYS A 53 -1.65 5.75 -16.45
N TYR A 54 -2.65 5.66 -17.31
CA TYR A 54 -2.94 6.68 -18.32
C TYR A 54 -3.65 7.87 -17.69
N LEU A 55 -3.26 9.08 -18.06
CA LEU A 55 -3.81 10.34 -17.54
C LEU A 55 -4.89 10.91 -18.45
N ASP A 56 -4.86 10.55 -19.72
CA ASP A 56 -5.74 10.99 -20.78
C ASP A 56 -6.54 9.81 -21.34
N THR A 57 -7.64 10.13 -22.02
CA THR A 57 -8.48 9.14 -22.72
C THR A 57 -7.81 8.56 -23.95
N ASP A 58 -6.84 9.30 -24.52
CA ASP A 58 -6.14 8.90 -25.74
C ASP A 58 -4.91 8.01 -25.44
N GLY A 59 -4.53 7.89 -24.16
CA GLY A 59 -3.49 6.99 -23.69
C GLY A 59 -2.06 7.42 -24.05
N GLU A 60 -1.88 8.66 -24.52
CA GLU A 60 -0.57 9.19 -24.90
C GLU A 60 0.26 9.53 -23.67
N GLN A 61 -0.38 10.00 -22.59
CA GLN A 61 0.30 10.35 -21.35
C GLN A 61 0.11 9.28 -20.28
N ALA A 62 1.20 8.60 -19.92
CA ALA A 62 1.21 7.62 -18.84
C ALA A 62 2.20 7.99 -17.72
N ILE A 63 1.72 7.92 -16.48
CA ILE A 63 2.58 7.86 -15.30
C ILE A 63 3.11 6.44 -15.18
N ARG A 64 4.41 6.31 -14.95
CA ARG A 64 5.07 5.01 -14.70
C ARG A 64 5.67 5.03 -13.31
N VAL A 65 5.56 3.92 -12.60
CA VAL A 65 6.19 3.75 -11.28
C VAL A 65 6.84 2.39 -11.18
N SER A 66 8.00 2.34 -10.53
CA SER A 66 8.66 1.08 -10.21
C SER A 66 7.82 0.27 -9.22
N ARG A 67 8.12 -1.02 -9.12
CA ARG A 67 7.49 -1.90 -8.13
C ARG A 67 7.61 -1.36 -6.70
N ASP A 68 8.79 -0.95 -6.30
CA ASP A 68 9.02 -0.40 -4.95
C ASP A 68 8.16 0.84 -4.66
N CYS A 69 7.98 1.70 -5.67
CA CYS A 69 7.13 2.87 -5.54
C CYS A 69 5.65 2.47 -5.44
N MET A 70 5.22 1.50 -6.25
CA MET A 70 3.84 1.01 -6.19
C MET A 70 3.54 0.36 -4.83
N GLU A 71 4.42 -0.50 -4.31
CA GLU A 71 4.24 -1.13 -3.00
C GLU A 71 4.05 -0.07 -1.89
N ARG A 72 4.83 1.01 -1.92
CA ARG A 72 4.68 2.14 -0.99
C ARG A 72 3.35 2.86 -1.15
N MET A 73 2.94 3.14 -2.38
CA MET A 73 1.67 3.82 -2.67
C MET A 73 0.47 3.00 -2.21
N VAL A 74 0.46 1.70 -2.50
CA VAL A 74 -0.60 0.78 -2.08
C VAL A 74 -0.66 0.73 -0.55
N TYR A 75 0.48 0.55 0.11
CA TYR A 75 0.52 0.50 1.58
C TYR A 75 0.01 1.79 2.23
N LEU A 76 0.47 2.96 1.76
CA LEU A 76 0.03 4.26 2.27
C LEU A 76 -1.46 4.57 2.01
N THR A 77 -2.09 3.89 1.05
CA THR A 77 -3.50 4.17 0.71
C THR A 77 -4.45 3.12 1.28
N VAL A 78 -4.01 1.86 1.36
CA VAL A 78 -4.88 0.72 1.69
C VAL A 78 -4.63 0.23 3.11
N ASP A 79 -3.37 0.19 3.55
CA ASP A 79 -2.98 -0.56 4.74
C ASP A 79 -2.51 0.33 5.90
N SER A 80 -2.04 1.57 5.63
CA SER A 80 -1.55 2.47 6.69
C SER A 80 -2.62 2.88 7.70
N ASP A 81 -3.89 2.95 7.28
CA ASP A 81 -5.00 3.22 8.18
C ASP A 81 -5.27 2.06 9.15
N ILE A 82 -5.00 0.82 8.72
CA ILE A 82 -5.14 -0.38 9.56
C ILE A 82 -4.05 -0.35 10.63
N ASP A 83 -2.81 -0.10 10.25
CA ASP A 83 -1.67 -0.04 11.17
C ASP A 83 -1.82 1.11 12.19
N ALA A 84 -2.29 2.28 11.73
CA ALA A 84 -2.57 3.42 12.60
C ALA A 84 -3.67 3.12 13.62
N ARG A 85 -4.74 2.44 13.19
CA ARG A 85 -5.83 2.03 14.08
C ARG A 85 -5.39 0.98 15.09
N GLU A 86 -4.70 -0.07 14.67
CA GLU A 86 -4.22 -1.13 15.57
C GLU A 86 -3.23 -0.59 16.60
N THR A 87 -2.33 0.31 16.18
CA THR A 87 -1.40 0.99 17.08
C THR A 87 -2.16 1.84 18.11
N SER A 88 -3.17 2.60 17.67
CA SER A 88 -4.02 3.40 18.55
C SER A 88 -4.79 2.53 19.57
N GLU A 89 -5.36 1.41 19.13
CA GLU A 89 -6.06 0.46 20.01
C GLU A 89 -5.11 -0.17 21.04
N GLN A 90 -3.91 -0.57 20.62
CA GLN A 90 -2.90 -1.10 21.54
C GLN A 90 -2.48 -0.06 22.58
N LEU A 91 -2.22 1.19 22.16
CA LEU A 91 -1.89 2.29 23.06
C LEU A 91 -3.02 2.55 24.07
N TYR A 92 -4.27 2.48 23.62
CA TYR A 92 -5.43 2.62 24.49
C TYR A 92 -5.50 1.49 25.53
N ILE A 93 -5.33 0.22 25.12
CA ILE A 93 -5.33 -0.93 26.03
C ILE A 93 -4.19 -0.84 27.05
N MET A 94 -2.99 -0.44 26.63
CA MET A 94 -1.84 -0.27 27.53
C MET A 94 -2.08 0.82 28.59
N ARG A 95 -2.75 1.91 28.22
CA ARG A 95 -3.10 2.99 29.17
C ARG A 95 -4.33 2.70 30.03
N HIS A 96 -5.18 1.79 29.58
CA HIS A 96 -6.40 1.37 30.28
C HIS A 96 -6.42 -0.16 30.47
N PRO A 97 -5.48 -0.72 31.24
CA PRO A 97 -5.48 -2.15 31.50
C PRO A 97 -6.79 -2.54 32.20
N LYS A 98 -7.49 -3.53 31.64
CA LYS A 98 -8.71 -4.05 32.25
C LYS A 98 -8.35 -4.59 33.64
N LYS A 99 -8.92 -4.00 34.70
CA LYS A 99 -8.81 -4.55 36.06
C LYS A 99 -9.24 -6.02 36.02
N THR A 100 -8.34 -6.91 36.41
CA THR A 100 -8.69 -8.33 36.52
C THR A 100 -9.69 -8.50 37.68
N LYS A 101 -10.60 -9.48 37.57
CA LYS A 101 -11.64 -9.75 38.58
C LYS A 101 -11.10 -9.93 40.01
N LEU A 102 -9.81 -10.20 40.17
CA LEU A 102 -9.11 -10.30 41.46
C LEU A 102 -8.99 -8.94 42.18
N GLU A 103 -8.79 -7.84 41.45
CA GLU A 103 -8.63 -6.49 42.04
C GLU A 103 -9.95 -5.85 42.49
N GLN A 104 -11.10 -6.33 41.98
CA GLN A 104 -12.42 -5.86 42.44
C GLN A 104 -12.85 -6.48 43.78
N LYS A 105 -12.20 -7.56 44.23
CA LYS A 105 -12.52 -8.26 45.48
C LYS A 105 -11.77 -7.72 46.70
N SER A 106 -10.70 -6.94 46.52
CA SER A 106 -9.94 -6.33 47.63
C SER A 106 -10.43 -4.94 48.05
N LEU A 107 -11.51 -4.43 47.42
CA LEU A 107 -12.12 -3.12 47.68
C LEU A 107 -13.50 -3.22 48.36
N ARG A 108 -13.81 -4.34 49.02
CA ARG A 108 -15.01 -4.51 49.86
C ARG A 108 -14.62 -4.97 51.25
#